data_AF-A0A660R2I2-F1
#
_entry.id   AF-A0A660R2I2-F1
#
_cell.length_a   1.000
_cell.length_b   1.000
_cell.length_c   1.000
_cell.angle_alpha   90.00
_cell.angle_beta   90.00
_cell.angle_gamma   90.00
#
_symmetry.space_group_name_H-M   'P 1'
#
loop_
_entity.id
_entity.type
_entity.pdbx_description
1 polymer ?
#
loop_
_entity_poly.entity_id
_entity_poly.type
_entity_poly.pdbx_seq_one_letter_code
_entity_poly.pdbx_strand_id
1 'polypeptide(L)' 'MSIEVLQRFGVRKRYITTLKREGFTTVERLDEWLKERNYDHFYLILLGLGAKGSWEVWNGFKKLKKTQTIPAGV' A
#
# COMPACT_ATOMS: atom_id res chain seq x y z
N MET A 1 6.34 -9.91 -1.99
CA MET A 1 6.74 -9.20 -0.75
C MET A 1 5.54 -9.09 0.19
N SER A 2 5.70 -9.34 1.49
CA SER A 2 4.58 -9.23 2.47
C SER A 2 4.04 -7.79 2.55
N ILE A 3 2.72 -7.63 2.63
CA ILE A 3 2.07 -6.32 2.81
C ILE A 3 2.51 -5.62 4.10
N GLU A 4 3.00 -6.37 5.10
CA GLU A 4 3.48 -5.81 6.37
C GLU A 4 4.69 -4.90 6.20
N VAL A 5 5.43 -5.01 5.09
CA VAL A 5 6.56 -4.14 4.79
C VAL A 5 6.14 -2.66 4.81
N LEU A 6 4.88 -2.35 4.49
CA LEU A 6 4.33 -0.99 4.50
C LEU A 6 4.37 -0.34 5.89
N GLN A 7 4.45 -1.12 6.98
CA GLN A 7 4.64 -0.58 8.32
C GLN A 7 5.97 0.17 8.46
N ARG A 8 7.03 -0.30 7.78
CA ARG A 8 8.33 0.38 7.72
C ARG A 8 8.25 1.72 7.00
N PHE A 9 7.20 1.95 6.22
CA PHE A 9 6.93 3.17 5.46
C PHE A 9 5.83 4.04 6.09
N GLY A 10 5.47 3.78 7.35
CA GLY A 10 4.58 4.61 8.15
C GLY A 10 3.11 4.19 8.12
N VAL A 11 2.76 3.05 7.53
CA VAL A 11 1.38 2.54 7.53
C VAL A 11 1.08 1.87 8.87
N ARG A 12 0.07 2.36 9.59
CA ARG A 12 -0.30 1.78 10.90
C ARG A 12 -0.81 0.35 10.75
N LYS A 13 -0.51 -0.48 11.76
CA LYS A 13 -0.95 -1.88 11.86
C LYS A 13 -2.44 -2.08 11.58
N ARG A 14 -3.32 -1.19 12.07
CA ARG A 14 -4.77 -1.27 11.83
C ARG A 14 -5.14 -1.26 10.35
N TYR A 15 -4.44 -0.46 9.54
CA TYR A 15 -4.69 -0.36 8.10
C TYR A 15 -4.12 -1.57 7.35
N ILE A 16 -3.01 -2.14 7.83
CA ILE A 16 -2.51 -3.43 7.34
C ILE A 16 -3.52 -4.56 7.64
N THR A 17 -4.14 -4.56 8.83
CA THR A 17 -5.18 -5.52 9.17
C THR A 17 -6.40 -5.39 8.24
N THR A 18 -6.84 -4.17 7.94
CA THR A 18 -7.90 -3.93 6.94
C THR A 18 -7.51 -4.46 5.57
N LEU A 19 -6.32 -4.11 5.06
CA LEU A 19 -5.82 -4.62 3.77
C LEU A 19 -5.83 -6.15 3.71
N LYS A 20 -5.36 -6.82 4.77
CA LYS A 20 -5.38 -8.29 4.83
C LYS A 20 -6.79 -8.88 4.83
N ARG A 21 -7.75 -8.24 5.50
CA ARG A 21 -9.17 -8.68 5.49
C ARG A 21 -9.78 -8.60 4.09
N GLU A 22 -9.38 -7.58 3.32
CA GLU A 22 -9.79 -7.39 1.93
C GLU A 22 -8.98 -8.24 0.92
N GLY A 23 -8.12 -9.15 1.40
CA GLY A 23 -7.34 -10.07 0.56
C GLY A 23 -5.99 -9.54 0.07
N PHE A 24 -5.57 -8.35 0.48
CA PHE A 24 -4.25 -7.79 0.17
C PHE A 24 -3.20 -8.29 1.16
N THR A 25 -2.70 -9.50 0.93
CA THR A 25 -1.65 -10.12 1.77
C THR A 25 -0.23 -9.80 1.30
N THR A 26 -0.07 -9.37 0.05
CA THR A 26 1.21 -9.00 -0.57
C THR A 26 1.18 -7.60 -1.17
N VAL A 27 2.35 -6.99 -1.34
CA VAL A 27 2.48 -5.68 -2.01
C VAL A 27 2.13 -5.81 -3.49
N GLU A 28 2.51 -6.91 -4.13
CA GLU A 28 2.24 -7.18 -5.54
C GLU A 28 0.74 -7.24 -5.80
N ARG A 29 -0.03 -7.88 -4.90
CA ARG A 29 -1.49 -7.91 -5.02
C ARG A 29 -2.11 -6.52 -4.91
N LEU A 30 -1.58 -5.67 -4.03
CA LEU A 30 -2.01 -4.29 -3.92
C LEU A 30 -1.63 -3.47 -5.17
N ASP A 31 -0.43 -3.69 -5.72
CA ASP A 31 0.07 -3.03 -6.93
C ASP A 31 -0.79 -3.37 -8.16
N GLU A 32 -1.07 -4.65 -8.39
CA GLU A 32 -1.96 -5.12 -9.45
C GLU A 32 -3.34 -4.46 -9.36
N TRP A 33 -3.95 -4.48 -8.18
CA TRP A 33 -5.27 -3.92 -7.96
C TRP A 33 -5.32 -2.40 -8.14
N LEU A 34 -4.26 -1.69 -7.73
CA LEU A 34 -4.11 -0.25 -7.97
C LEU A 34 -3.92 0.02 -9.46
N LYS A 35 -3.13 -0.80 -10.16
CA LYS A 35 -2.89 -0.67 -11.61
C LYS A 35 -4.17 -0.85 -12.42
N GLU A 36 -5.02 -1.83 -12.08
CA GLU A 36 -6.36 -2.00 -12.67
C GLU A 36 -7.26 -0.76 -12.53
N ARG A 37 -6.96 0.10 -11.55
CA ARG A 37 -7.68 1.34 -11.23
C ARG A 37 -6.88 2.59 -11.61
N ASN A 38 -5.90 2.48 -12.50
CA ASN A 38 -5.04 3.58 -12.93
C ASN A 38 -4.34 4.31 -11.77
N TYR A 39 -3.98 3.58 -10.72
CA TYR A 39 -3.37 4.09 -9.48
C TYR A 39 -4.20 5.15 -8.74
N ASP A 40 -5.52 5.13 -8.91
CA ASP A 40 -6.40 6.00 -8.15
C ASP A 40 -6.51 5.51 -6.68
N HIS A 41 -5.77 6.18 -5.81
CA HIS A 41 -5.79 5.93 -4.37
C HIS A 41 -7.15 6.21 -3.70
N PHE A 42 -8.11 6.87 -4.36
CA PHE A 42 -9.46 7.04 -3.83
C PHE A 42 -10.13 5.68 -3.57
N TYR A 43 -9.84 4.67 -4.39
CA TYR A 43 -10.39 3.33 -4.20
C TYR A 43 -9.95 2.67 -2.88
N LEU A 44 -8.83 3.09 -2.29
CA LEU A 44 -8.44 2.60 -0.96
C LEU A 44 -9.46 3.01 0.11
N ILE A 45 -10.20 4.11 -0.10
CA ILE A 45 -11.29 4.52 0.81
C ILE A 45 -12.39 3.46 0.81
N LEU A 46 -12.68 2.86 -0.35
CA LEU A 46 -13.70 1.83 -0.51
C LEU A 46 -13.37 0.53 0.22
N LEU A 47 -12.10 0.32 0.61
CA LEU A 47 -11.65 -0.80 1.44
C LEU A 47 -11.92 -0.58 2.95
N GLY A 48 -12.67 0.45 3.32
CA GLY A 48 -12.93 0.77 4.73
C GLY A 48 -11.74 1.38 5.48
N LEU A 49 -10.72 1.87 4.76
CA LEU A 49 -9.56 2.55 5.36
C LEU A 49 -9.88 3.98 5.84
N GLY A 50 -10.91 4.61 5.25
CA GLY A 50 -11.21 6.03 5.42
C GLY A 50 -10.11 6.94 4.84
N ALA A 51 -10.39 8.24 4.71
CA ALA A 51 -9.47 9.18 4.05
C ALA A 51 -8.03 9.14 4.61
N LYS A 52 -7.89 9.12 5.94
CA LYS A 52 -6.58 9.05 6.61
C LYS A 52 -5.85 7.73 6.34
N GLY A 53 -6.56 6.60 6.40
CA GLY A 53 -5.95 5.28 6.16
C GLY A 53 -5.52 5.11 4.71
N SER A 54 -6.36 5.56 3.78
CA SER A 54 -6.07 5.54 2.35
C SER A 54 -4.83 6.36 2.02
N TRP A 55 -4.70 7.56 2.60
CA TRP A 55 -3.52 8.41 2.43
C TRP A 55 -2.25 7.78 3.03
N GLU A 56 -2.34 7.20 4.24
CA GLU A 56 -1.20 6.50 4.86
C GLU A 56 -0.74 5.33 4.00
N VAL A 57 -1.66 4.46 3.56
CA VAL A 57 -1.37 3.30 2.70
C VAL A 57 -0.75 3.72 1.37
N TRP A 58 -1.34 4.72 0.70
CA TRP A 58 -0.85 5.23 -0.58
C TRP A 58 0.57 5.79 -0.46
N ASN A 59 0.83 6.60 0.56
CA ASN A 59 2.17 7.15 0.78
C ASN A 59 3.19 6.08 1.15
N GLY A 60 2.81 5.12 1.99
CA GLY A 60 3.67 3.98 2.32
C GLY A 60 4.05 3.18 1.08
N PHE A 61 3.06 2.90 0.23
CA PHE A 61 3.24 2.20 -1.03
C PHE A 61 4.16 2.95 -2.00
N LYS A 62 3.93 4.27 -2.22
CA LYS A 62 4.79 5.10 -3.06
C LYS A 62 6.25 5.14 -2.58
N LYS A 63 6.47 5.27 -1.26
CA LYS A 63 7.82 5.27 -0.68
C LYS A 63 8.51 3.93 -0.93
N LEU A 64 7.82 2.81 -0.70
CA LEU A 64 8.34 1.48 -1.00
C LEU A 64 8.74 1.35 -2.47
N LYS A 65 7.86 1.70 -3.42
CA LYS A 65 8.15 1.62 -4.85
C LYS A 65 9.38 2.45 -5.21
N LYS A 66 9.47 3.69 -4.71
CA LYS A 66 10.64 4.56 -4.91
C LYS A 66 11.93 3.92 -4.37
N THR A 67 11.90 3.32 -3.18
CA THR A 67 13.06 2.60 -2.61
C THR A 67 13.47 1.40 -3.46
N GLN A 68 12.51 0.68 -4.06
CA GLN A 68 12.81 -0.43 -4.97
C GLN A 68 13.35 0.02 -6.33
N THR A 69 13.06 1.26 -6.74
CA THR A 69 13.50 1.80 -8.05
C THR A 69 14.91 2.38 -7.97
N ILE A 70 15.41 2.71 -6.77
CA ILE A 70 16.79 3.15 -6.57
C ILE A 70 17.67 1.90 -6.53
N PRO A 71 18.58 1.69 -7.50
CA PRO A 71 19.55 0.60 -7.41
C PRO A 71 20.39 0.78 -6.15
N ALA A 72 20.58 -0.29 -5.38
CA ALA A 72 21.57 -0.31 -4.31
C ALA A 72 22.97 -0.21 -4.94
N GLY A 73 23.40 0.99 -5.30
CA GLY A 73 24.64 1.23 -6.03
C GLY A 73 24.61 2.49 -6.88
N VAL A 74 24.62 3.65 -6.21
CA VAL A 74 25.35 4.86 -6.63
C VAL A 74 26.10 5.35 -5.41
#